data_AF-A0A7Z9JI29-F1
#
_entry.id   AF-A0A7Z9JI29-F1
#
_cell.length_a   1.000
_cell.length_b   1.000
_cell.length_c   1.000
_cell.angle_alpha   90.00
_cell.angle_beta   90.00
_cell.angle_gamma   90.00
#
_symmetry.space_group_name_H-M   'P 1'
#
loop_
_entity.id
_entity.type
_entity.pdbx_description
1 polymer ?
#
loop_
_entity_poly.entity_id
_entity_poly.type
_entity_poly.pdbx_seq_one_letter_code
_entity_poly.pdbx_strand_id
1 'polypeptide(L)'
;MYIAVLFIGILAYDAWLGMWFQDASGVEHFGIGVGTIVLSINVVLLGGYTFGCHALRHIIGGRFKELTKHKAHKKAYECVSCLNKKHMLFAWMSLIWVGFTDLYVRLCSTGVWTDWRIF
;
A
#
# COMPACT_ATOMS: atom_id res chain seq x y z
N MET A 1 -7.39 -9.77 8.78
CA MET A 1 -7.72 -8.44 8.19
C MET A 1 -7.32 -7.28 9.09
N TYR A 2 -7.72 -7.21 10.36
CA TYR A 2 -7.42 -6.05 11.21
C TYR A 2 -5.92 -5.78 11.43
N ILE A 3 -5.14 -6.82 11.73
CA ILE A 3 -3.69 -6.69 11.88
C ILE A 3 -3.04 -6.30 10.52
N ALA A 4 -3.58 -6.79 9.40
CA ALA A 4 -3.08 -6.45 8.08
C ALA A 4 -3.19 -4.94 7.80
N VAL A 5 -4.25 -4.27 8.27
CA VAL A 5 -4.36 -2.79 8.16
C VAL A 5 -3.23 -2.09 8.88
N LEU A 6 -2.79 -2.58 10.05
CA LEU A 6 -1.63 -2.04 10.76
C LEU A 6 -0.35 -2.22 9.93
N PHE A 7 -0.15 -3.39 9.33
CA PHE A 7 0.99 -3.63 8.43
C PHE A 7 0.95 -2.72 7.20
N ILE A 8 -0.21 -2.43 6.60
CA ILE A 8 -0.31 -1.44 5.52
C ILE A 8 0.16 -0.06 5.99
N GLY A 9 -0.19 0.33 7.22
CA GLY A 9 0.28 1.59 7.81
C GLY A 9 1.80 1.64 7.99
N ILE A 10 2.40 0.54 8.46
CA ILE A 10 3.86 0.41 8.58
C ILE A 10 4.53 0.48 7.21
N LEU A 11 4.04 -0.28 6.22
CA LEU A 11 4.59 -0.28 4.87
C LEU A 11 4.46 1.09 4.20
N ALA A 12 3.36 1.81 4.45
CA ALA A 12 3.19 3.19 3.98
C ALA A 12 4.19 4.14 4.63
N TYR A 13 4.48 3.94 5.92
CA TYR A 13 5.52 4.70 6.62
C TYR A 13 6.92 4.39 6.10
N ASP A 14 7.24 3.12 5.82
CA ASP A 14 8.51 2.75 5.19
C ASP A 14 8.66 3.34 3.78
N ALA A 15 7.59 3.33 2.98
CA ALA A 15 7.58 3.99 1.67
C ALA A 15 7.80 5.52 1.80
N TRP A 16 7.27 6.13 2.87
CA TRP A 16 7.51 7.54 3.19
C TRP A 16 8.96 7.80 3.59
N LEU A 17 9.54 6.98 4.47
CA LEU A 17 10.95 7.07 4.82
C LEU A 17 11.86 6.88 3.60
N GLY A 18 11.48 5.99 2.68
CA GLY A 18 12.16 5.80 1.41
C GLY A 18 12.11 6.99 0.44
N MET A 19 11.42 8.08 0.78
CA MET A 19 11.48 9.36 0.04
C MET A 19 12.56 10.31 0.58
N TRP A 20 13.17 10.01 1.73
CA TRP A 20 14.14 10.90 2.38
C TRP A 20 15.55 10.34 2.19
N PHE A 21 16.31 11.00 1.34
CA PHE A 21 17.67 10.59 1.01
C PHE A 21 18.68 11.53 1.67
N GLN A 22 19.68 10.96 2.36
CA GLN A 22 20.76 11.75 2.93
C GLN A 22 21.84 12.07 1.89
N ASP A 23 22.35 13.29 1.95
CA ASP A 23 23.51 13.74 1.17
C ASP A 23 24.84 13.50 1.91
N ALA A 24 25.96 13.87 1.27
CA ALA A 24 27.30 13.70 1.85
C ALA A 24 27.54 14.55 3.12
N SER A 25 26.71 15.57 3.37
CA SER A 25 26.73 16.40 4.57
C SER A 25 25.74 15.92 5.65
N GLY A 26 25.00 14.84 5.40
CA GLY A 26 24.01 14.28 6.31
C GLY A 26 22.67 15.01 6.32
N VAL A 27 22.43 15.92 5.37
CA VAL A 27 21.14 16.62 5.24
C VAL A 27 20.18 15.74 4.46
N GLU A 28 18.96 15.59 4.97
CA GLU A 28 17.88 14.86 4.30
C GLU A 28 17.23 15.73 3.23
N HIS A 29 17.18 15.17 2.03
CA HIS A 29 16.48 15.76 0.90
C HIS A 29 15.33 14.86 0.50
N PHE A 30 14.21 15.50 0.17
CA PHE A 30 13.13 14.79 -0.49
C PHE A 30 13.59 14.35 -1.88
N GLY A 31 13.38 13.08 -2.19
CA GLY A 31 13.62 12.53 -3.51
C GLY A 31 12.74 11.33 -3.79
N ILE A 32 12.75 10.87 -5.03
CA ILE A 32 12.09 9.64 -5.42
C ILE A 32 13.08 8.75 -6.14
N GLY A 33 13.31 7.57 -5.55
CA GLY A 33 14.06 6.49 -6.16
C GLY A 33 13.16 5.44 -6.78
N VAL A 34 13.79 4.52 -7.52
CA VAL A 34 13.12 3.30 -8.00
C VAL A 34 12.60 2.49 -6.81
N GLY A 35 13.38 2.40 -5.73
CA GLY A 35 12.97 1.74 -4.48
C GLY A 35 11.70 2.35 -3.88
N THR A 36 11.61 3.68 -3.83
CA THR A 36 10.41 4.40 -3.38
C THR A 36 9.17 4.02 -4.19
N ILE A 37 9.30 3.91 -5.52
CA ILE A 37 8.21 3.51 -6.42
C ILE A 37 7.80 2.06 -6.13
N VAL A 38 8.78 1.15 -6.00
CA VAL A 38 8.52 -0.26 -5.72
C VAL A 38 7.78 -0.44 -4.38
N LEU A 39 8.23 0.25 -3.33
CA LEU A 39 7.59 0.26 -2.01
C LEU A 39 6.17 0.85 -2.07
N SER A 40 5.99 1.96 -2.80
CA SER A 40 4.69 2.61 -2.94
C SER A 40 3.67 1.71 -3.66
N ILE A 41 4.08 1.03 -4.73
CA ILE A 41 3.22 0.07 -5.44
C ILE A 41 2.86 -1.10 -4.51
N ASN A 42 3.81 -1.57 -3.69
CA ASN A 42 3.55 -2.64 -2.73
C ASN A 42 2.43 -2.25 -1.74
N VAL A 43 2.50 -1.04 -1.18
CA VAL A 43 1.46 -0.50 -0.29
C VAL A 43 0.10 -0.43 -0.98
N VAL A 44 0.06 0.04 -2.23
CA VAL A 44 -1.20 0.17 -2.98
C VAL A 44 -1.81 -1.19 -3.29
N LEU A 45 -1.02 -2.18 -3.70
CA LEU A 45 -1.52 -3.51 -4.04
C LEU A 45 -2.03 -4.25 -2.80
N LEU A 46 -1.24 -4.27 -1.73
CA LEU A 46 -1.62 -4.90 -0.45
C LEU A 46 -2.79 -4.16 0.21
N GLY A 47 -2.82 -2.83 0.11
CA GLY A 47 -3.93 -1.99 0.56
C GLY A 47 -5.21 -2.29 -0.21
N GLY A 48 -5.14 -2.36 -1.56
CA GLY A 48 -6.28 -2.72 -2.41
C GLY A 48 -6.86 -4.10 -2.08
N TYR A 49 -5.99 -5.08 -1.79
CA TYR A 49 -6.40 -6.40 -1.32
C TYR A 49 -7.07 -6.31 0.07
N THR A 50 -6.44 -5.66 1.04
CA THR A 50 -6.91 -5.55 2.43
C THR A 50 -8.24 -4.80 2.52
N PHE A 51 -8.35 -3.65 1.85
CA PHE A 51 -9.54 -2.81 1.87
C PHE A 51 -10.67 -3.35 0.98
N GLY A 52 -10.37 -4.18 -0.02
CA GLY A 52 -11.36 -4.85 -0.87
C GLY A 52 -12.02 -6.09 -0.23
N CYS A 53 -11.64 -6.46 0.99
CA CYS A 53 -12.15 -7.68 1.64
C CYS A 53 -13.65 -7.60 2.00
N HIS A 54 -14.33 -8.74 1.94
CA HIS A 54 -15.73 -8.88 2.36
C HIS A 54 -15.98 -8.43 3.82
N ALA A 55 -15.00 -8.66 4.71
CA ALA A 55 -15.08 -8.23 6.10
C ALA A 55 -15.22 -6.70 6.22
N LEU A 56 -14.45 -5.94 5.44
CA LEU A 56 -14.49 -4.47 5.48
C LEU A 56 -15.82 -3.92 4.95
N ARG A 57 -16.35 -4.54 3.89
CA ARG A 57 -17.68 -4.23 3.34
C ARG A 57 -18.78 -4.42 4.39
N HIS A 58 -18.70 -5.48 5.19
CA HIS A 58 -19.70 -5.78 6.21
C HIS A 58 -19.64 -4.80 7.40
N ILE A 59 -18.47 -4.24 7.71
CA ILE A 59 -18.32 -3.23 8.78
C ILE A 59 -18.86 -1.87 8.32
N ILE A 60 -18.52 -1.46 7.08
CA ILE A 60 -18.97 -0.17 6.53
C ILE A 60 -20.48 -0.20 6.26
N GLY A 61 -21.01 -1.34 5.78
CA GLY A 61 -22.43 -1.49 5.46
C GLY A 61 -23.31 -1.94 6.64
N GLY A 62 -22.80 -2.79 7.53
CA GLY A 62 -23.60 -3.47 8.55
C GLY A 62 -23.98 -2.63 9.76
N ARG A 63 -23.35 -1.45 9.94
CA ARG A 63 -23.61 -0.57 11.10
C ARG A 63 -24.84 0.33 10.93
N PHE A 64 -25.39 0.44 9.72
CA PHE A 64 -26.49 1.38 9.43
C PHE A 64 -27.68 0.68 8.77
N LYS A 65 -28.88 0.85 9.36
CA LYS A 65 -30.15 0.37 8.78
C LYS A 65 -30.53 1.11 7.48
N GLU A 66 -30.04 2.34 7.28
CA GLU A 66 -30.17 3.13 6.05
C GLU A 66 -28.83 3.80 5.69
N LEU A 67 -28.08 3.26 4.72
CA LEU A 67 -26.86 3.91 4.21
C LEU A 67 -27.13 5.22 3.45
N THR A 68 -28.37 5.43 2.99
CA THR A 68 -28.78 6.60 2.19
C THR A 68 -28.66 7.92 2.93
N LYS A 69 -28.80 7.93 4.26
CA LYS A 69 -28.66 9.15 5.10
C LYS A 69 -27.19 9.54 5.36
N HIS A 70 -26.25 8.62 5.17
CA HIS A 70 -24.83 8.84 5.45
C HIS A 70 -23.99 8.80 4.17
N LYS A 71 -23.93 9.94 3.45
CA LYS A 71 -23.24 10.07 2.15
C LYS A 71 -21.79 9.55 2.16
N ALA A 72 -21.03 9.84 3.22
CA ALA A 72 -19.64 9.38 3.36
C ALA A 72 -19.53 7.84 3.47
N HIS A 73 -20.41 7.21 4.26
CA HIS A 73 -20.44 5.74 4.41
C HIS A 73 -20.91 5.05 3.15
N LYS A 74 -21.91 5.61 2.45
CA LYS A 74 -22.33 5.13 1.13
C LYS A 74 -21.17 5.16 0.13
N LYS A 75 -20.39 6.24 0.10
CA LYS A 75 -19.22 6.35 -0.79
C LYS A 75 -18.11 5.36 -0.41
N ALA A 76 -17.82 5.19 0.88
CA ALA A 76 -16.87 4.18 1.33
C ALA A 76 -17.31 2.76 0.96
N TYR A 77 -18.61 2.45 1.10
CA TYR A 77 -19.19 1.17 0.73
C TYR A 77 -19.14 0.92 -0.78
N GLU A 78 -19.42 1.94 -1.60
CA GLU A 78 -19.28 1.89 -3.06
C GLU A 78 -17.83 1.63 -3.48
N CYS A 79 -16.87 2.34 -2.87
CA CYS A 79 -15.44 2.17 -3.14
C CYS A 79 -14.96 0.76 -2.79
N VAL A 80 -15.27 0.28 -1.58
CA VAL A 80 -14.92 -1.08 -1.12
C VAL A 80 -15.60 -2.14 -1.98
N SER A 81 -16.85 -1.91 -2.41
CA SER A 81 -17.54 -2.82 -3.33
C SER A 81 -16.91 -2.82 -4.72
N CYS A 82 -16.35 -1.70 -5.18
CA CYS A 82 -15.59 -1.63 -6.43
C CYS A 82 -14.29 -2.42 -6.33
N LEU A 83 -13.51 -2.23 -5.26
CA LEU A 83 -12.28 -2.97 -4.98
C LEU A 83 -12.54 -4.47 -4.80
N ASN A 84 -13.65 -4.84 -4.15
CA ASN A 84 -14.03 -6.23 -3.93
C ASN A 84 -14.24 -7.02 -5.24
N LYS A 85 -14.79 -6.40 -6.29
CA LYS A 85 -14.94 -7.03 -7.62
C LYS A 85 -13.61 -7.49 -8.22
N LYS A 86 -12.50 -6.88 -7.81
CA LYS A 86 -11.13 -7.20 -8.24
C LYS A 86 -10.29 -7.77 -7.10
N HIS A 87 -10.91 -8.21 -5.99
CA HIS A 87 -10.19 -8.66 -4.80
C HIS A 87 -9.22 -9.81 -5.10
N MET A 88 -9.64 -10.79 -5.90
CA MET A 88 -8.78 -11.91 -6.30
C MET A 88 -7.61 -11.45 -7.18
N LEU A 89 -7.82 -10.45 -8.04
CA LEU A 89 -6.75 -9.86 -8.85
C LEU A 89 -5.73 -9.14 -7.96
N PHE A 90 -6.19 -8.30 -7.02
CA PHE A 90 -5.32 -7.65 -6.05
C PHE A 90 -4.55 -8.67 -5.21
N ALA A 91 -5.13 -9.83 -4.87
CA ALA A 91 -4.45 -10.89 -4.14
C ALA A 91 -3.24 -11.43 -4.94
N TRP A 92 -3.44 -11.81 -6.20
CA TRP A 92 -2.36 -12.32 -7.05
C TRP A 92 -1.30 -11.27 -7.35
N MET A 93 -1.72 -10.06 -7.70
CA MET A 93 -0.79 -8.95 -7.96
C MET A 93 0.05 -8.62 -6.73
N SER A 94 -0.58 -8.50 -5.55
CA SER A 94 0.16 -8.20 -4.32
C SER A 94 1.07 -9.33 -3.88
N LEU A 95 0.67 -10.60 -4.05
CA LEU A 95 1.51 -11.76 -3.72
C LEU A 95 2.79 -11.80 -4.56
N ILE A 96 2.69 -11.54 -5.85
CA ILE A 96 3.87 -11.49 -6.73
C ILE A 96 4.71 -10.26 -6.40
N TRP A 97 4.07 -9.10 -6.22
CA TRP A 97 4.76 -7.84 -6.03
C TRP A 97 5.46 -7.73 -4.67
N VAL A 98 4.90 -8.28 -3.60
CA VAL A 98 5.56 -8.29 -2.29
C VAL A 98 6.85 -9.12 -2.33
N GLY A 99 6.82 -10.29 -2.97
CA GLY A 99 8.03 -11.09 -3.17
C GLY A 99 9.07 -10.40 -4.04
N PHE A 100 8.63 -9.67 -5.08
CA PHE A 100 9.51 -8.80 -5.86
C PHE A 100 10.09 -7.66 -5.02
N THR A 101 9.29 -7.02 -4.17
CA THR A 101 9.72 -5.93 -3.29
C THR A 101 10.80 -6.42 -2.31
N ASP A 102 10.59 -7.57 -1.69
CA ASP A 102 11.57 -8.19 -0.78
C ASP A 102 12.88 -8.51 -1.50
N LEU A 103 12.79 -9.06 -2.71
CA LEU A 103 13.97 -9.34 -3.54
C LEU A 103 14.70 -8.04 -3.92
N TYR A 104 13.96 -7.02 -4.36
CA TYR A 104 14.51 -5.71 -4.75
C TYR A 104 15.28 -5.09 -3.59
N VAL A 105 14.65 -4.97 -2.42
CA VAL A 105 15.27 -4.37 -1.22
C VAL A 105 16.49 -5.18 -0.80
N ARG A 106 16.44 -6.51 -0.85
CA ARG A 106 17.58 -7.37 -0.53
C ARG A 106 18.75 -7.17 -1.50
N LEU A 107 18.48 -7.08 -2.81
CA LEU A 107 19.50 -6.86 -3.83
C LEU A 107 20.13 -5.47 -3.69
N CYS A 108 19.34 -4.44 -3.36
CA CYS A 108 19.85 -3.12 -3.06
C CYS A 108 20.71 -3.09 -1.78
N SER A 109 20.25 -3.75 -0.72
CA SER A 109 20.98 -3.82 0.55
C SER A 109 22.31 -4.59 0.46
N THR A 110 22.38 -5.59 -0.43
CA THR A 110 23.62 -6.34 -0.69
C THR A 110 24.54 -5.68 -1.72
N GLY A 111 24.15 -4.52 -2.26
CA GLY A 111 24.93 -3.79 -3.25
C GLY A 111 24.96 -4.43 -4.65
N VAL A 112 24.14 -5.47 -4.87
CA VAL A 112 24.02 -6.11 -6.19
C VAL A 112 23.27 -5.18 -7.15
N TRP A 113 22.22 -4.50 -6.65
CA TRP A 113 21.47 -3.50 -7.39
C TRP A 113 21.68 -2.10 -6.81
N THR A 114 21.82 -1.12 -7.69
CA THR A 114 21.82 0.30 -7.30
C THR A 114 20.39 0.81 -7.33
N ASP A 115 19.94 1.39 -6.22
CA ASP A 115 18.69 2.16 -6.23
C ASP A 115 18.94 3.51 -6.91
N TRP A 116 18.31 3.69 -8.08
CA TRP A 116 18.48 4.89 -8.89
C TRP A 116 17.54 5.99 -8.42
N ARG A 117 18.11 7.15 -8.10
CA ARG A 117 17.35 8.37 -7.78
C ARG A 117 16.93 9.06 -9.07
N ILE A 118 15.67 9.45 -9.14
CA ILE A 118 15.09 10.11 -10.31
C ILE A 118 15.05 11.62 -10.08
N PHE A 119 14.73 12.04 -8.85
CA PHE A 119 14.67 13.43 -8.40
C PHE A 119 15.00 13.51 -6.92
#